data_AF-A0A0B2UR92-F1
#
_entry.id   AF-A0A0B2UR92-F1
#
_cell.length_a   1.000
_cell.length_b   1.000
_cell.length_c   1.000
_cell.angle_alpha   90.00
_cell.angle_beta   90.00
_cell.angle_gamma   90.00
#
_symmetry.space_group_name_H-M   'P 1'
#
loop_
_entity.id
_entity.type
_entity.pdbx_description
1 polymer ?
#
loop_
_entity_poly.entity_id
_entity_poly.type
_entity_poly.pdbx_seq_one_letter_code
_entity_poly.pdbx_strand_id
1 'polypeptide(L)'
;MMCTDVNNDGKVDYMEFTERFHNPARDIGFNLAVLLTNLKEHITNDPRLEKIIEKASTLLEYFDPYLGRIEIMGSSKRVEKIYFEIQESWLEQWGKQQIRDSKNSFLFNVLQDDGGDQGKLEAFINFCEDTIFEMQHAAEISSGDAADSKVERAMKQRDYFLQQTSPSE
;
A
#
# COMPACT_ATOMS: atom_id res chain seq x y z
N MET A 1 25.33 17.44 -3.48
CA MET A 1 26.02 16.28 -2.87
C MET A 1 26.14 16.37 -1.34
N MET A 2 25.42 17.25 -0.62
CA MET A 2 25.55 17.32 0.85
C MET A 2 24.69 16.31 1.63
N CYS A 3 23.85 15.53 0.94
CA CYS A 3 22.92 14.58 1.58
C CYS A 3 23.22 13.11 1.20
N THR A 4 24.35 12.85 0.57
CA THR A 4 24.69 11.52 0.01
C THR A 4 26.14 11.21 0.32
N ASP A 5 26.37 10.10 1.00
CA ASP A 5 27.69 9.55 1.25
C ASP A 5 28.09 8.59 0.11
N VAL A 6 29.39 8.32 -0.02
CA VAL A 6 29.94 7.43 -1.04
C VAL A 6 30.49 6.15 -0.42
N ASN A 7 30.22 5.03 -1.08
CA ASN A 7 30.76 3.73 -0.70
C ASN A 7 32.25 3.60 -1.08
N ASN A 8 32.84 2.45 -0.77
CA ASN A 8 34.27 2.17 -1.02
C ASN A 8 34.67 2.25 -2.52
N ASP A 9 33.71 2.14 -3.45
CA ASP A 9 33.93 2.26 -4.89
C ASP A 9 33.76 3.71 -5.40
N GLY A 10 33.55 4.67 -4.49
CA GLY A 10 33.31 6.08 -4.81
C GLY A 10 31.93 6.37 -5.42
N LYS A 11 30.98 5.41 -5.33
CA LYS A 11 29.60 5.56 -5.80
C LYS A 11 28.69 5.95 -4.63
N VAL A 12 27.57 6.61 -4.93
CA VAL A 12 26.56 6.93 -3.90
C VAL A 12 26.10 5.66 -3.19
N ASP A 13 26.16 5.66 -1.85
CA ASP A 13 25.63 4.57 -1.04
C ASP A 13 24.11 4.70 -0.91
N TYR A 14 23.40 4.04 -1.83
CA TYR A 14 21.94 4.08 -1.88
C TYR A 14 21.29 3.38 -0.68
N MET A 15 21.92 2.34 -0.13
CA MET A 15 21.38 1.59 1.01
C MET A 15 21.42 2.46 2.27
N GLU A 16 22.57 3.09 2.55
CA GLU A 16 22.70 4.01 3.68
C GLU A 16 21.73 5.20 3.55
N PHE A 17 21.64 5.78 2.35
CA PHE A 17 20.69 6.87 2.10
C PHE A 17 19.25 6.47 2.40
N THR A 18 18.85 5.26 1.97
CA THR A 18 17.48 4.75 2.16
C THR A 18 17.17 4.55 3.65
N GLU A 19 18.09 3.90 4.38
CA GLU A 19 17.91 3.66 5.81
C GLU A 19 17.87 4.96 6.62
N ARG A 20 18.72 5.92 6.27
CA ARG A 20 18.89 7.18 7.00
C ARG A 20 17.81 8.22 6.70
N PHE A 21 17.36 8.33 5.46
CA PHE A 21 16.47 9.40 5.02
C PHE A 21 15.13 8.88 4.52
N HIS A 22 15.12 7.86 3.65
CA HIS A 22 13.87 7.40 3.04
C HIS A 22 12.94 6.73 4.06
N ASN A 23 13.43 5.75 4.82
CA ASN A 23 12.57 5.00 5.75
C ASN A 23 11.91 5.93 6.80
N PRO A 24 12.63 6.85 7.47
CA PRO A 24 11.99 7.80 8.39
C PRO A 24 11.03 8.76 7.69
N ALA A 25 11.35 9.19 6.46
CA ALA A 25 10.49 10.10 5.70
C ALA A 25 9.22 9.41 5.18
N ARG A 26 9.26 8.10 4.94
CA ARG A 26 8.13 7.31 4.45
C ARG A 26 6.98 7.32 5.47
N ASP A 27 7.28 7.10 6.74
CA ASP A 27 6.26 7.03 7.80
C ASP A 27 5.52 8.36 7.99
N ILE A 28 6.26 9.48 8.05
CA ILE A 28 5.65 10.82 8.12
C ILE A 28 4.95 11.20 6.81
N GLY A 29 5.51 10.79 5.68
CA GLY A 29 4.94 11.01 4.34
C GLY A 29 3.58 10.34 4.18
N PHE A 30 3.43 9.10 4.68
CA PHE A 30 2.16 8.38 4.63
C PHE A 30 1.08 9.11 5.44
N ASN A 31 1.40 9.54 6.66
CA ASN A 31 0.47 10.30 7.50
C ASN A 31 0.02 11.62 6.85
N LEU A 32 0.95 12.31 6.18
CA LEU A 32 0.62 13.52 5.41
C LEU A 32 -0.31 13.19 4.22
N ALA A 33 -0.05 12.11 3.50
CA ALA A 33 -0.90 11.67 2.39
C ALA A 33 -2.32 11.31 2.85
N VAL A 34 -2.45 10.62 4.00
CA VAL A 34 -3.74 10.32 4.64
C VAL A 34 -4.49 11.61 4.98
N LEU A 35 -3.82 12.56 5.65
CA LEU A 35 -4.44 13.84 6.04
C LEU A 35 -4.96 14.61 4.82
N LEU A 36 -4.13 14.74 3.78
CA LEU A 36 -4.48 15.45 2.56
C LEU A 36 -5.64 14.76 1.81
N THR A 37 -5.64 13.44 1.74
CA THR A 37 -6.73 12.66 1.14
C THR A 37 -8.03 12.87 1.92
N ASN A 38 -7.99 12.76 3.25
CA ASN A 38 -9.14 12.94 4.12
C ASN A 38 -9.73 14.36 4.00
N LEU A 39 -8.89 15.40 3.99
CA LEU A 39 -9.32 16.78 3.79
C LEU A 39 -9.96 16.98 2.41
N LYS A 40 -9.36 16.43 1.35
CA LYS A 40 -9.89 16.54 -0.02
C LYS A 40 -11.27 15.93 -0.15
N GLU A 41 -11.54 14.83 0.55
CA GLU A 41 -12.85 14.17 0.53
C GLU A 41 -13.93 14.92 1.32
N HIS A 42 -13.57 15.61 2.41
CA HIS A 42 -14.52 16.31 3.29
C HIS A 42 -14.71 17.79 2.97
N ILE A 43 -13.70 18.45 2.39
CA ILE A 43 -13.71 19.86 2.02
C ILE A 43 -13.69 19.95 0.49
N THR A 44 -14.89 20.04 -0.09
CA THR A 44 -15.03 20.23 -1.54
C THR A 44 -15.02 21.72 -1.89
N ASN A 45 -14.43 22.05 -3.04
CA ASN A 45 -14.43 23.41 -3.61
C ASN A 45 -13.67 24.49 -2.80
N ASP A 46 -12.57 24.15 -2.10
CA ASP A 46 -11.65 25.15 -1.53
C ASP A 46 -10.39 25.29 -2.42
N PRO A 47 -10.24 26.40 -3.19
CA PRO A 47 -9.09 26.62 -4.07
C PRO A 47 -7.74 26.65 -3.35
N ARG A 48 -7.71 26.86 -2.03
CA ARG A 48 -6.47 26.82 -1.24
C ARG A 48 -6.04 25.38 -1.02
N LEU A 49 -6.99 24.49 -0.73
CA LEU A 49 -6.73 23.06 -0.57
C LEU A 49 -6.32 22.44 -1.90
N GLU A 50 -6.99 22.80 -3.00
CA GLU A 50 -6.64 22.33 -4.35
C GLU A 50 -5.16 22.60 -4.69
N LYS A 51 -4.67 23.82 -4.40
CA LYS A 51 -3.26 24.18 -4.59
C LYS A 51 -2.31 23.31 -3.77
N ILE A 52 -2.67 22.96 -2.53
CA ILE A 52 -1.85 22.09 -1.67
C ILE A 52 -1.82 20.67 -2.24
N ILE A 53 -2.97 20.14 -2.65
CA ILE A 53 -3.10 18.81 -3.26
C ILE A 53 -2.30 18.72 -4.56
N GLU A 54 -2.37 19.74 -5.41
CA GLU A 54 -1.59 19.82 -6.65
C GLU A 54 -0.09 19.75 -6.37
N LYS A 55 0.40 20.46 -5.34
CA LYS A 55 1.82 20.41 -4.95
C LYS A 55 2.24 19.09 -4.33
N ALA A 56 1.29 18.32 -3.79
CA ALA A 56 1.52 17.03 -3.18
C ALA A 56 1.18 15.84 -4.10
N SER A 57 0.91 16.06 -5.39
CA SER A 57 0.41 15.01 -6.30
C SER A 57 1.32 13.77 -6.31
N THR A 58 2.63 13.97 -6.44
CA THR A 58 3.62 12.88 -6.44
C THR A 58 3.64 12.11 -5.12
N LEU A 59 3.46 12.79 -3.98
CA LEU A 59 3.39 12.13 -2.67
C LEU A 59 2.13 11.27 -2.58
N LEU A 60 0.99 11.81 -3.03
CA LEU A 60 -0.28 11.09 -3.04
C LEU A 60 -0.24 9.88 -3.98
N GLU A 61 0.33 10.04 -5.17
CA GLU A 61 0.53 8.96 -6.15
C GLU A 61 1.46 7.87 -5.61
N TYR A 62 2.53 8.24 -4.91
CA TYR A 62 3.45 7.28 -4.28
C TYR A 62 2.75 6.43 -3.22
N PHE A 63 1.86 7.02 -2.41
CA PHE A 63 1.20 6.32 -1.32
C PHE A 63 -0.15 5.67 -1.65
N ASP A 64 -0.77 5.98 -2.80
CA ASP A 64 -2.10 5.46 -3.15
C ASP A 64 -2.20 3.92 -3.11
N PRO A 65 -1.21 3.14 -3.61
CA PRO A 65 -1.25 1.67 -3.52
C PRO A 65 -1.24 1.14 -2.07
N TYR A 66 -0.68 1.92 -1.14
CA TYR A 66 -0.51 1.56 0.26
C TYR A 66 -1.61 2.14 1.16
N LEU A 67 -2.55 2.92 0.61
CA LEU A 67 -3.61 3.58 1.36
C LEU A 67 -4.91 2.76 1.34
N GLY A 68 -5.15 2.00 2.40
CA GLY A 68 -6.40 1.31 2.65
C GLY A 68 -7.51 2.27 3.05
N ARG A 69 -8.73 2.04 2.52
CA ARG A 69 -9.93 2.84 2.78
C ARG A 69 -11.09 1.88 3.06
N ILE A 70 -11.72 1.98 4.23
CA ILE A 70 -12.95 1.23 4.56
C ILE A 70 -14.01 2.17 5.13
N GLU A 71 -15.27 1.79 4.93
CA GLU A 71 -16.42 2.47 5.50
C GLU A 71 -17.09 1.55 6.50
N ILE A 72 -17.33 2.06 7.71
CA ILE A 72 -18.03 1.32 8.76
C ILE A 72 -19.19 2.14 9.30
N MET A 73 -20.17 1.46 9.89
CA MET A 73 -21.23 2.14 10.63
C MET A 73 -20.71 2.49 12.03
N GLY A 74 -20.52 3.79 12.28
CA GLY A 74 -20.14 4.31 13.58
C GLY A 74 -21.26 4.19 14.63
N SER A 75 -20.90 4.36 15.90
CA SER A 75 -21.84 4.30 17.04
C SER A 75 -23.00 5.30 16.93
N SER A 76 -22.78 6.41 16.22
CA SER A 76 -23.77 7.44 15.94
C SER A 76 -24.75 7.09 14.81
N LYS A 77 -24.69 5.86 14.27
CA LYS A 77 -25.40 5.40 13.06
C LYS A 77 -25.08 6.24 11.82
N ARG A 78 -23.88 6.82 11.79
CA ARG A 78 -23.33 7.51 10.61
C ARG A 78 -22.21 6.68 10.04
N VAL A 79 -22.05 6.73 8.73
CA VAL A 79 -20.92 6.08 8.05
C VAL A 79 -19.64 6.85 8.40
N GLU A 80 -18.63 6.12 8.84
CA GLU A 80 -17.31 6.64 9.18
C GLU A 80 -16.29 5.99 8.24
N LYS A 81 -15.38 6.81 7.70
CA LYS A 81 -14.27 6.36 6.86
C LYS A 81 -13.03 6.15 7.71
N ILE A 82 -12.39 4.99 7.54
CA ILE A 82 -11.12 4.66 8.19
C ILE A 82 -10.06 4.49 7.12
N TYR A 83 -8.93 5.18 7.33
CA TYR A 83 -7.73 5.08 6.52
C TYR A 83 -6.66 4.30 7.29
N PHE A 84 -5.96 3.40 6.61
CA PHE A 84 -4.89 2.60 7.22
C PHE A 84 -3.81 2.29 6.19
N GLU A 85 -2.60 1.99 6.67
CA GLU A 85 -1.50 1.57 5.82
C GLU A 85 -1.62 0.09 5.47
N ILE A 86 -1.47 -0.24 4.18
CA ILE A 86 -1.32 -1.60 3.70
C ILE A 86 0.18 -1.87 3.52
N GLN A 87 0.68 -2.92 4.16
CA GLN A 87 2.08 -3.30 4.02
C GLN A 87 2.36 -3.79 2.59
N GLU A 88 3.52 -3.41 2.04
CA GLU A 88 3.97 -3.85 0.71
C GLU A 88 4.01 -5.37 0.60
N SER A 89 4.50 -6.06 1.64
CA SER A 89 4.54 -7.52 1.70
C SER A 89 3.14 -8.14 1.56
N TRP A 90 2.09 -7.50 2.09
CA TRP A 90 0.72 -8.01 1.96
C TRP A 90 0.19 -7.83 0.55
N LEU A 91 0.52 -6.73 -0.14
CA LEU A 91 0.20 -6.53 -1.54
C LEU A 91 0.87 -7.58 -2.44
N GLU A 92 2.15 -7.88 -2.17
CA GLU A 92 2.91 -8.91 -2.88
C GLU A 92 2.26 -10.30 -2.70
N GLN A 93 1.91 -10.69 -1.47
CA GLN A 93 1.22 -11.95 -1.20
C GLN A 93 -0.16 -12.00 -1.86
N TRP A 94 -0.95 -10.92 -1.76
CA TRP A 94 -2.28 -10.82 -2.37
C TRP A 94 -2.23 -10.93 -3.90
N GLY A 95 -1.13 -10.51 -4.52
CA GLY A 95 -0.89 -10.61 -5.96
C GLY A 95 -0.55 -12.03 -6.46
N LYS A 96 -0.22 -12.98 -5.58
CA LYS A 96 0.18 -14.34 -5.96
C LYS A 96 -0.97 -15.09 -6.66
N GLN A 97 -0.61 -15.89 -7.65
CA GLN A 97 -1.57 -16.63 -8.49
C GLN A 97 -2.52 -17.50 -7.65
N GLN A 98 -1.99 -18.22 -6.66
CA GLN A 98 -2.76 -19.05 -5.73
C GLN A 98 -3.88 -18.26 -5.03
N ILE A 99 -3.56 -17.10 -4.44
CA ILE A 99 -4.54 -16.25 -3.74
C ILE A 99 -5.58 -15.70 -4.73
N ARG A 100 -5.15 -15.33 -5.93
CA ARG A 100 -6.06 -14.85 -6.99
C ARG A 100 -7.06 -15.93 -7.43
N ASP A 101 -6.62 -17.18 -7.55
CA ASP A 101 -7.46 -18.30 -7.94
C ASP A 101 -8.43 -18.70 -6.81
N SER A 102 -7.97 -18.68 -5.56
CA SER A 102 -8.80 -18.86 -4.36
C SER A 102 -9.92 -17.81 -4.29
N LYS A 103 -9.56 -16.52 -4.46
CA LYS A 103 -10.52 -15.40 -4.53
C LYS A 103 -11.53 -15.58 -5.66
N ASN A 104 -11.10 -15.95 -6.87
CA ASN A 104 -12.01 -16.14 -8.00
C ASN A 104 -13.01 -17.28 -7.74
N SER A 105 -12.53 -18.36 -7.13
CA SER A 105 -13.36 -19.51 -6.74
C SER A 105 -14.38 -19.13 -5.67
N PHE A 106 -13.96 -18.39 -4.65
CA PHE A 106 -14.85 -17.84 -3.62
C PHE A 106 -15.97 -16.96 -4.24
N LEU A 107 -15.59 -16.00 -5.10
CA LEU A 107 -16.55 -15.09 -5.74
C LEU A 107 -17.57 -15.84 -6.60
N PHE A 108 -17.16 -16.90 -7.29
CA PHE A 108 -18.08 -17.74 -8.06
C PHE A 108 -19.07 -18.47 -7.16
N ASN A 109 -18.58 -19.08 -6.07
CA ASN A 109 -19.41 -19.86 -5.16
C ASN A 109 -20.43 -18.99 -4.40
N VAL A 110 -19.99 -17.85 -3.86
CA VAL A 110 -20.86 -16.95 -3.07
C VAL A 110 -21.98 -16.30 -3.90
N LEU A 111 -21.78 -16.17 -5.22
CA LEU A 111 -22.79 -15.66 -6.14
C LEU A 111 -23.85 -16.71 -6.51
N GLN A 112 -23.50 -17.99 -6.44
CA GLN A 112 -24.43 -19.09 -6.72
C GLN A 112 -25.25 -19.50 -5.50
N ASP A 113 -24.75 -19.22 -4.31
CA ASP A 113 -25.44 -19.51 -3.05
C ASP A 113 -26.66 -18.60 -2.84
N ASP A 114 -27.79 -19.20 -2.49
CA ASP A 114 -29.06 -18.54 -2.20
C ASP A 114 -29.24 -18.19 -0.72
N GLY A 115 -28.19 -18.39 0.12
CA GLY A 115 -28.14 -18.13 1.57
C GLY A 115 -28.40 -16.69 2.05
N GLY A 116 -28.89 -15.80 1.18
CA GLY A 116 -29.23 -14.41 1.50
C GLY A 116 -28.03 -13.54 1.89
N ASP A 117 -28.27 -12.27 2.23
CA ASP A 117 -27.18 -11.31 2.50
C ASP A 117 -26.36 -11.67 3.74
N GLN A 118 -26.99 -12.29 4.75
CA GLN A 118 -26.30 -12.69 5.97
C GLN A 118 -25.36 -13.89 5.74
N GLY A 119 -25.80 -14.90 4.98
CA GLY A 119 -24.95 -16.06 4.65
C GLY A 119 -23.76 -15.66 3.77
N LYS A 120 -23.96 -14.72 2.84
CA LYS A 120 -22.87 -14.16 2.02
C LYS A 120 -21.84 -13.42 2.85
N LEU A 121 -22.27 -12.66 3.85
CA LEU A 121 -21.36 -11.96 4.75
C LEU A 121 -20.54 -12.94 5.61
N GLU A 122 -21.16 -14.00 6.13
CA GLU A 122 -20.47 -15.04 6.88
C GLU A 122 -19.44 -15.77 6.02
N ALA A 123 -19.81 -16.17 4.80
CA ALA A 123 -18.90 -16.79 3.84
C ALA A 123 -17.71 -15.88 3.50
N PHE A 124 -17.93 -14.56 3.37
CA PHE A 124 -16.87 -13.59 3.14
C PHE A 124 -15.89 -13.50 4.32
N ILE A 125 -16.40 -13.46 5.56
CA ILE A 125 -15.54 -13.44 6.75
C ILE A 125 -14.69 -14.72 6.82
N ASN A 126 -15.30 -15.88 6.60
CA ASN A 126 -14.59 -17.17 6.60
C ASN A 126 -13.47 -17.19 5.54
N PHE A 127 -13.75 -16.70 4.32
CA PHE A 127 -12.73 -16.57 3.28
C PHE A 127 -11.56 -15.66 3.71
N CYS A 128 -11.85 -14.54 4.38
CA CYS A 128 -10.81 -13.65 4.89
C CYS A 128 -9.93 -14.34 5.95
N GLU A 129 -10.52 -15.08 6.88
CA GLU A 129 -9.80 -15.84 7.91
C GLU A 129 -8.90 -16.94 7.29
N ASP A 130 -9.45 -17.72 6.36
CA ASP A 130 -8.71 -18.76 5.64
C ASP A 130 -7.54 -18.17 4.85
N THR A 131 -7.76 -17.03 4.18
CA THR A 131 -6.71 -16.36 3.39
C THR A 131 -5.55 -15.88 4.26
N ILE A 132 -5.83 -15.40 5.48
CA ILE A 132 -4.76 -15.00 6.42
C ILE A 132 -3.89 -16.20 6.77
N PHE A 133 -4.49 -17.34 7.07
CA PHE A 133 -3.75 -18.57 7.37
C PHE A 133 -2.92 -19.05 6.16
N GLU A 134 -3.51 -19.03 4.96
CA GLU A 134 -2.83 -19.39 3.71
C GLU A 134 -1.61 -18.50 3.44
N MET A 135 -1.75 -17.18 3.62
CA MET A 135 -0.65 -16.23 3.45
C MET A 135 0.48 -16.43 4.47
N GLN A 136 0.15 -16.68 5.73
CA GLN A 136 1.15 -16.94 6.77
C GLN A 136 1.95 -18.21 6.47
N HIS A 137 1.26 -19.28 6.10
CA HIS A 137 1.91 -20.55 5.77
C HIS A 137 2.80 -20.44 4.52
N ALA A 138 2.33 -19.73 3.48
CA ALA A 138 3.12 -19.48 2.28
C ALA A 138 4.38 -18.64 2.56
N ALA A 139 4.30 -17.69 3.50
CA ALA A 139 5.45 -16.88 3.91
C ALA A 139 6.51 -17.70 4.68
N GLU A 140 6.08 -18.62 5.55
CA GLU A 140 6.98 -19.53 6.29
C GLU A 140 7.77 -20.46 5.36
N ILE A 141 7.13 -20.98 4.31
CA ILE A 141 7.79 -21.84 3.32
C ILE A 141 8.80 -21.03 2.49
N SER A 142 8.52 -19.75 2.25
CA SER A 142 9.32 -18.85 1.39
C SER A 142 10.46 -18.15 2.11
N SER A 143 10.66 -18.35 3.42
CA SER A 143 11.61 -17.58 4.25
C SER A 143 13.10 -17.74 3.87
N GLY A 144 13.42 -18.57 2.87
CA GLY A 144 14.76 -18.68 2.28
C GLY A 144 15.16 -17.50 1.38
N ASP A 145 14.21 -16.68 0.89
CA ASP A 145 14.46 -15.65 -0.15
C ASP A 145 14.54 -14.21 0.39
N ALA A 146 14.56 -14.02 1.70
CA ALA A 146 14.41 -12.70 2.33
C ALA A 146 15.54 -11.68 1.98
N ALA A 147 16.75 -12.15 1.65
CA ALA A 147 17.87 -11.28 1.28
C ALA A 147 17.70 -10.64 -0.10
N ASP A 148 17.13 -11.37 -1.07
CA ASP A 148 16.88 -10.85 -2.42
C ASP A 148 15.80 -9.76 -2.41
N SER A 149 14.81 -9.88 -1.53
CA SER A 149 13.72 -8.91 -1.42
C SER A 149 14.15 -7.49 -1.04
N LYS A 150 15.18 -7.33 -0.19
CA LYS A 150 15.68 -6.00 0.22
C LYS A 150 16.40 -5.29 -0.93
N VAL A 151 17.21 -6.03 -1.68
CA VAL A 151 17.96 -5.48 -2.83
C VAL A 151 17.00 -5.13 -3.96
N GLU A 152 16.03 -6.00 -4.25
CA GLU A 152 15.00 -5.73 -5.26
C GLU A 152 14.15 -4.50 -4.92
N ARG A 153 13.76 -4.33 -3.65
CA ARG A 153 13.04 -3.13 -3.17
C ARG A 153 13.85 -1.85 -3.37
N ALA A 154 15.12 -1.87 -2.98
CA ALA A 154 16.01 -0.73 -3.18
C ALA A 154 16.14 -0.37 -4.67
N MET A 155 16.24 -1.36 -5.56
CA MET A 155 16.27 -1.14 -7.02
C MET A 155 14.97 -0.57 -7.57
N LYS A 156 13.79 -1.13 -7.20
CA LYS A 156 12.48 -0.61 -7.65
C LYS A 156 12.26 0.83 -7.21
N GLN A 157 12.63 1.16 -5.97
CA GLN A 157 12.54 2.52 -5.46
C GLN A 157 13.46 3.47 -6.24
N ARG A 158 14.71 3.07 -6.48
CA ARG A 158 15.65 3.85 -7.29
C ARG A 158 15.07 4.12 -8.68
N ASP A 159 14.54 3.10 -9.34
CA ASP A 159 14.01 3.22 -10.69
C ASP A 159 12.76 4.11 -10.75
N TYR A 160 11.87 4.04 -9.75
CA TYR A 160 10.74 4.98 -9.61
C TYR A 160 11.21 6.44 -9.52
N PHE A 161 12.21 6.72 -8.67
CA PHE A 161 12.73 8.08 -8.54
C PHE A 161 13.48 8.56 -9.79
N LEU A 162 14.21 7.68 -10.47
CA LEU A 162 14.91 8.03 -11.71
C LEU A 162 13.93 8.32 -12.85
N GLN A 163 12.82 7.59 -12.96
CA GLN A 163 11.81 7.83 -13.99
C GLN A 163 11.18 9.24 -13.90
N GLN A 164 11.01 9.78 -12.69
CA GLN A 164 10.49 11.15 -12.48
C GLN A 164 11.48 12.27 -12.85
N THR A 165 12.76 11.96 -13.01
CA THR A 165 13.79 12.96 -13.39
C THR A 165 14.00 13.08 -14.90
N SER A 166 13.33 12.25 -15.70
CA SER A 166 13.29 12.40 -17.15
C SER A 166 12.45 13.64 -17.49
N PRO A 167 13.01 14.69 -18.10
CA PRO A 167 12.18 15.77 -18.60
C PRO A 167 11.25 15.19 -19.66
N SER A 168 9.96 15.48 -19.55
CA SER A 168 9.05 15.32 -20.69
C SER A 168 9.58 16.24 -21.79
N GLU A 169 10.07 15.65 -22.90
CA GLU A 169 10.37 16.40 -24.13
C GLU A 169 9.13 17.09 -24.69
#